data_AF-C5CEX2-F1
#
_entry.id   AF-C5CEX2-F1
#
_cell.length_a   1.000
_cell.length_b   1.000
_cell.length_c   1.000
_cell.angle_alpha   90.00
_cell.angle_beta   90.00
_cell.angle_gamma   90.00
#
_symmetry.space_group_name_H-M   'P 1'
#
loop_
_entity.id
_entity.type
_entity.pdbx_description
1 polymer ?
#
loop_
_entity_poly.entity_id
_entity_poly.type
_entity_poly.pdbx_seq_one_letter_code
_entity_poly.pdbx_strand_id
1 'polypeptide(L)'
;MKGNLYEKEFETIAKYYEQSGGDASKFLRKDIVSIIVSGDKVIGRNTVSGVELKAKELENGVELWINVADNVQLNNPIHLCTGYLKPEGTQRVFIHTKIGKNAKVDFISHCVFPKGTNFTHKMIADTEIGENSKVSYNDTHFHSPDGGVTVEAVYNTRVAKNGLFENVFHLTKTRVGKLFVQMKVVLEKKASAFLESKVFEKEDDEVEIIEELNLDGESSSGIAKTVVFATDRSRAKIINRAFGNAPFAKGHIECKEVVKGDNVNVGTIPELYVKDEKAELTHEASIGRVNVKQLETLMSKGLTEDEATELIVRGMLK
;
A
#
# COMPACT_ATOMS: atom_id res chain seq x y z
N MET A 1 29.86 -19.36 10.19
CA MET A 1 28.49 -19.87 10.47
C MET A 1 27.36 -18.84 10.33
N LYS A 2 27.59 -17.55 9.99
CA LYS A 2 26.51 -16.56 9.78
C LYS A 2 25.85 -16.60 8.38
N GLY A 3 26.55 -17.07 7.33
CA GLY A 3 26.02 -17.09 5.96
C GLY A 3 24.79 -17.99 5.74
N ASN A 4 24.73 -19.13 6.43
CA ASN A 4 23.67 -20.14 6.26
C ASN A 4 22.31 -19.71 6.86
N LEU A 5 22.30 -18.75 7.79
CA LEU A 5 21.03 -18.27 8.37
C LEU A 5 20.34 -17.25 7.44
N TYR A 6 21.10 -16.27 6.93
CA TYR A 6 20.55 -15.23 6.05
C TYR A 6 20.09 -15.77 4.71
N GLU A 7 20.79 -16.78 4.17
CA GLU A 7 20.40 -17.47 2.95
C GLU A 7 19.04 -18.16 3.12
N LYS A 8 18.82 -18.86 4.24
CA LYS A 8 17.52 -19.49 4.57
C LYS A 8 16.40 -18.47 4.80
N GLU A 9 16.69 -17.34 5.43
CA GLU A 9 15.69 -16.27 5.61
C GLU A 9 15.31 -15.65 4.28
N PHE A 10 16.29 -15.37 3.40
CA PHE A 10 16.05 -14.88 2.06
C PHE A 10 15.22 -15.87 1.22
N GLU A 11 15.57 -17.16 1.21
CA GLU A 11 14.78 -18.20 0.53
C GLU A 11 13.33 -18.27 1.04
N THR A 12 13.15 -18.12 2.35
CA THR A 12 11.82 -18.10 2.96
C THR A 12 11.01 -16.89 2.49
N ILE A 13 11.60 -15.69 2.53
CA ILE A 13 10.96 -14.46 2.04
C ILE A 13 10.63 -14.57 0.55
N ALA A 14 11.57 -15.06 -0.26
CA ALA A 14 11.39 -15.29 -1.69
C ALA A 14 10.21 -16.23 -1.98
N LYS A 15 10.12 -17.36 -1.26
CA LYS A 15 9.02 -18.31 -1.41
C LYS A 15 7.65 -17.68 -1.11
N TYR A 16 7.53 -16.96 0.00
CA TYR A 16 6.26 -16.30 0.35
C TYR A 16 5.94 -15.14 -0.59
N TYR A 17 6.97 -14.47 -1.11
CA TYR A 17 6.80 -13.47 -2.15
C TYR A 17 6.21 -14.08 -3.44
N GLU A 18 6.72 -15.21 -3.91
CA GLU A 18 6.16 -15.92 -5.06
C GLU A 18 4.70 -16.36 -4.84
N GLN A 19 4.38 -16.87 -3.64
CA GLN A 19 3.00 -17.20 -3.26
C GLN A 19 2.09 -15.96 -3.25
N SER A 20 2.65 -14.80 -2.97
CA SER A 20 1.97 -13.50 -3.05
C SER A 20 1.82 -13.00 -4.48
N GLY A 21 2.18 -13.79 -5.51
CA GLY A 21 2.11 -13.42 -6.93
C GLY A 21 3.36 -12.68 -7.43
N GLY A 22 4.41 -12.64 -6.62
CA GLY A 22 5.70 -12.08 -6.94
C GLY A 22 6.56 -12.94 -7.84
N ASP A 23 7.64 -12.35 -8.36
CA ASP A 23 8.68 -13.05 -9.12
C ASP A 23 10.03 -12.90 -8.42
N ALA A 24 10.36 -13.86 -7.52
CA ALA A 24 11.58 -13.79 -6.72
C ALA A 24 12.86 -13.89 -7.55
N SER A 25 12.79 -14.40 -8.80
CA SER A 25 13.94 -14.43 -9.71
C SER A 25 14.48 -13.02 -10.00
N LYS A 26 13.63 -12.00 -9.85
CA LYS A 26 14.02 -10.60 -10.03
C LYS A 26 14.85 -10.06 -8.88
N PHE A 27 14.79 -10.62 -7.67
CA PHE A 27 15.54 -10.08 -6.51
C PHE A 27 17.06 -10.14 -6.66
N LEU A 28 17.56 -11.12 -7.42
CA LEU A 28 18.99 -11.36 -7.60
C LEU A 28 19.55 -10.66 -8.84
N ARG A 29 18.71 -9.92 -9.57
CA ARG A 29 19.15 -9.16 -10.75
C ARG A 29 20.03 -7.99 -10.33
N LYS A 30 21.18 -7.85 -10.98
CA LYS A 30 22.12 -6.75 -10.70
C LYS A 30 21.70 -5.41 -11.31
N ASP A 31 20.75 -5.42 -12.24
CA ASP A 31 20.26 -4.23 -12.95
C ASP A 31 18.98 -3.63 -12.35
N ILE A 32 18.67 -3.98 -11.09
CA ILE A 32 17.55 -3.43 -10.32
C ILE A 32 18.06 -2.81 -9.01
N VAL A 33 17.34 -1.84 -8.48
CA VAL A 33 17.57 -1.41 -7.08
C VAL A 33 16.75 -2.34 -6.20
N SER A 34 17.37 -2.90 -5.17
CA SER A 34 16.66 -3.77 -4.22
C SER A 34 17.20 -3.60 -2.81
N ILE A 35 16.29 -3.67 -1.84
CA ILE A 35 16.62 -3.83 -0.43
C ILE A 35 15.76 -4.93 0.18
N ILE A 36 16.39 -5.74 1.01
CA ILE A 36 15.73 -6.84 1.69
C ILE A 36 16.03 -6.73 3.17
N VAL A 37 14.97 -6.58 3.93
CA VAL A 37 14.97 -6.42 5.38
C VAL A 37 14.36 -7.66 6.00
N SER A 38 15.07 -8.30 6.92
CA SER A 38 14.56 -9.39 7.75
C SER A 38 14.66 -8.98 9.21
N GLY A 39 13.51 -8.79 9.87
CA GLY A 39 13.47 -8.24 11.21
C GLY A 39 14.09 -6.84 11.27
N ASP A 40 15.16 -6.71 12.03
CA ASP A 40 15.96 -5.49 12.20
C ASP A 40 17.22 -5.46 11.32
N LYS A 41 17.38 -6.41 10.39
CA LYS A 41 18.61 -6.60 9.60
C LYS A 41 18.41 -6.33 8.13
N VAL A 42 19.40 -5.70 7.51
CA VAL A 42 19.47 -5.56 6.05
C VAL A 42 20.28 -6.74 5.50
N ILE A 43 19.61 -7.67 4.84
CA ILE A 43 20.20 -8.94 4.38
C ILE A 43 20.55 -8.92 2.90
N GLY A 44 20.01 -7.95 2.14
CA GLY A 44 20.30 -7.77 0.73
C GLY A 44 20.18 -6.29 0.34
N ARG A 45 21.12 -5.82 -0.47
CA ARG A 45 21.11 -4.44 -1.01
C ARG A 45 21.80 -4.39 -2.37
N ASN A 46 21.10 -3.88 -3.38
CA ASN A 46 21.66 -3.57 -4.68
C ASN A 46 21.22 -2.17 -5.13
N THR A 47 22.05 -1.51 -5.94
CA THR A 47 21.70 -0.21 -6.52
C THR A 47 22.20 -0.10 -7.97
N VAL A 48 21.74 0.93 -8.66
CA VAL A 48 22.13 1.27 -10.04
C VAL A 48 22.59 2.73 -10.11
N SER A 49 23.18 3.12 -11.23
CA SER A 49 23.60 4.51 -11.46
C SER A 49 22.42 5.48 -11.30
N GLY A 50 22.65 6.59 -10.60
CA GLY A 50 21.63 7.61 -10.34
C GLY A 50 20.71 7.31 -9.16
N VAL A 51 20.87 6.16 -8.49
CA VAL A 51 20.13 5.84 -7.26
C VAL A 51 21.09 5.57 -6.11
N GLU A 52 20.94 6.32 -5.03
CA GLU A 52 21.62 6.10 -3.77
C GLU A 52 20.67 5.42 -2.78
N LEU A 53 21.14 4.36 -2.16
CA LEU A 53 20.39 3.59 -1.17
C LEU A 53 21.24 3.38 0.09
N LYS A 54 20.89 4.08 1.15
CA LYS A 54 21.49 3.96 2.48
C LYS A 54 20.51 3.27 3.42
N ALA A 55 21.06 2.50 4.36
CA ALA A 55 20.27 1.84 5.37
C ALA A 55 21.02 1.83 6.70
N LYS A 56 20.27 1.92 7.79
CA LYS A 56 20.75 1.83 9.16
C LYS A 56 19.88 0.85 9.92
N GLU A 57 20.50 -0.13 10.56
CA GLU A 57 19.80 -1.05 11.46
C GLU A 57 19.50 -0.34 12.79
N LEU A 58 18.31 -0.55 13.30
CA LEU A 58 17.82 -0.01 14.56
C LEU A 58 17.44 -1.15 15.50
N GLU A 59 17.22 -0.84 16.77
CA GLU A 59 16.52 -1.79 17.64
C GLU A 59 15.10 -2.03 17.09
N ASN A 60 14.78 -3.29 16.81
CA ASN A 60 13.48 -3.71 16.27
C ASN A 60 13.12 -3.03 14.94
N GLY A 61 14.09 -2.73 14.06
CA GLY A 61 13.75 -2.03 12.82
C GLY A 61 14.92 -1.61 11.94
N VAL A 62 14.60 -0.87 10.90
CA VAL A 62 15.57 -0.26 9.99
C VAL A 62 15.12 1.14 9.59
N GLU A 63 16.09 1.97 9.23
CA GLU A 63 15.87 3.28 8.62
C GLU A 63 16.57 3.32 7.26
N LEU A 64 15.84 3.73 6.24
CA LEU A 64 16.24 3.69 4.83
C LEU A 64 16.24 5.09 4.25
N TRP A 65 17.26 5.43 3.45
CA TRP A 65 17.28 6.64 2.64
C TRP A 65 17.48 6.28 1.18
N ILE A 66 16.55 6.71 0.33
CA ILE A 66 16.52 6.45 -1.10
C ILE A 66 16.57 7.80 -1.81
N ASN A 67 17.70 8.10 -2.45
CA ASN A 67 17.84 9.32 -3.25
C ASN A 67 17.97 8.96 -4.73
N VAL A 68 17.04 9.45 -5.54
CA VAL A 68 17.09 9.31 -7.00
C VAL A 68 17.50 10.66 -7.58
N ALA A 69 18.56 10.68 -8.39
CA ALA A 69 19.07 11.91 -8.99
C ALA A 69 18.12 12.46 -10.07
N ASP A 70 18.36 13.72 -10.46
CA ASP A 70 17.62 14.36 -11.56
C ASP A 70 17.78 13.58 -12.87
N ASN A 71 16.71 13.59 -13.68
CA ASN A 71 16.62 13.00 -15.01
C ASN A 71 16.79 11.47 -15.06
N VAL A 72 16.83 10.79 -13.92
CA VAL A 72 16.93 9.33 -13.86
C VAL A 72 15.64 8.70 -14.37
N GLN A 73 15.77 7.83 -15.36
CA GLN A 73 14.67 7.07 -15.94
C GLN A 73 14.92 5.59 -15.64
N LEU A 74 14.22 5.05 -14.64
CA LEU A 74 14.31 3.63 -14.31
C LEU A 74 13.30 2.84 -15.15
N ASN A 75 13.80 1.83 -15.86
CA ASN A 75 12.97 0.87 -16.59
C ASN A 75 12.52 -0.30 -15.71
N ASN A 76 13.27 -0.56 -14.64
CA ASN A 76 12.97 -1.59 -13.65
C ASN A 76 12.56 -0.93 -12.33
N PRO A 77 11.63 -1.53 -11.57
CA PRO A 77 11.22 -0.98 -10.29
C PRO A 77 12.31 -1.12 -9.22
N ILE A 78 12.23 -0.26 -8.21
CA ILE A 78 12.95 -0.37 -6.94
C ILE A 78 12.17 -1.34 -6.05
N HIS A 79 12.80 -2.44 -5.66
CA HIS A 79 12.19 -3.45 -4.79
C HIS A 79 12.49 -3.17 -3.31
N LEU A 80 11.44 -2.99 -2.51
CA LEU A 80 11.52 -2.82 -1.06
C LEU A 80 10.87 -4.04 -0.38
N CYS A 81 11.67 -4.99 0.08
CA CYS A 81 11.14 -6.21 0.69
C CYS A 81 11.37 -6.18 2.20
N THR A 82 10.29 -6.27 2.96
CA THR A 82 10.34 -6.36 4.42
C THR A 82 9.72 -7.67 4.89
N GLY A 83 10.50 -8.42 5.67
CA GLY A 83 10.11 -9.72 6.20
C GLY A 83 10.27 -9.78 7.71
N TYR A 84 9.40 -10.55 8.36
CA TYR A 84 9.54 -10.92 9.77
C TYR A 84 9.11 -12.38 9.96
N LEU A 85 10.05 -13.24 10.32
CA LEU A 85 9.85 -14.70 10.33
C LEU A 85 9.62 -15.30 11.72
N LYS A 86 9.64 -14.47 12.77
CA LYS A 86 9.33 -14.88 14.15
C LYS A 86 7.84 -14.65 14.44
N PRO A 87 7.25 -15.43 15.37
CA PRO A 87 5.82 -15.31 15.66
C PRO A 87 5.44 -14.03 16.43
N GLU A 88 6.37 -13.54 17.25
CA GLU A 88 6.13 -12.41 18.12
C GLU A 88 7.22 -11.35 17.95
N GLY A 89 6.84 -10.09 18.10
CA GLY A 89 7.76 -8.97 18.18
C GLY A 89 7.26 -7.69 17.54
N THR A 90 8.17 -6.76 17.31
CA THR A 90 7.88 -5.49 16.64
C THR A 90 8.93 -5.22 15.57
N GLN A 91 8.51 -4.67 14.44
CA GLN A 91 9.37 -4.15 13.40
C GLN A 91 8.98 -2.70 13.11
N ARG A 92 9.97 -1.82 13.06
CA ARG A 92 9.84 -0.40 12.70
C ARG A 92 10.62 -0.13 11.44
N VAL A 93 9.98 0.42 10.42
CA VAL A 93 10.62 0.74 9.14
C VAL A 93 10.40 2.21 8.86
N PHE A 94 11.48 2.98 8.83
CA PHE A 94 11.45 4.38 8.45
C PHE A 94 12.05 4.52 7.06
N ILE A 95 11.32 5.12 6.13
CA ILE A 95 11.74 5.25 4.73
C ILE A 95 11.72 6.72 4.35
N HIS A 96 12.89 7.24 4.00
CA HIS A 96 13.05 8.62 3.52
C HIS A 96 13.38 8.57 2.04
N THR A 97 12.47 9.05 1.20
CA THR A 97 12.61 9.00 -0.26
C THR A 97 12.68 10.40 -0.84
N LYS A 98 13.72 10.67 -1.61
CA LYS A 98 13.87 11.91 -2.38
C LYS A 98 14.05 11.58 -3.86
N ILE A 99 13.11 12.04 -4.67
CA ILE A 99 13.14 11.87 -6.12
C ILE A 99 13.48 13.20 -6.77
N GLY A 100 14.56 13.22 -7.56
CA GLY A 100 14.99 14.38 -8.34
C GLY A 100 13.97 14.81 -9.39
N LYS A 101 14.26 15.89 -10.11
CA LYS A 101 13.42 16.42 -11.19
C LYS A 101 13.46 15.53 -12.41
N ASN A 102 12.38 15.51 -13.20
CA ASN A 102 12.27 14.76 -14.45
C ASN A 102 12.63 13.27 -14.32
N ALA A 103 12.41 12.68 -13.15
CA ALA A 103 12.72 11.29 -12.88
C ALA A 103 11.49 10.40 -13.12
N LYS A 104 11.72 9.14 -13.47
CA LYS A 104 10.68 8.12 -13.54
C LYS A 104 11.10 6.91 -12.72
N VAL A 105 10.30 6.57 -11.72
CA VAL A 105 10.62 5.52 -10.75
C VAL A 105 9.35 4.76 -10.37
N ASP A 106 9.43 3.44 -10.40
CA ASP A 106 8.37 2.58 -9.88
C ASP A 106 8.91 1.86 -8.63
N PHE A 107 8.17 1.90 -7.54
CA PHE A 107 8.47 1.16 -6.31
C PHE A 107 7.54 -0.03 -6.19
N ILE A 108 8.11 -1.18 -5.82
CA ILE A 108 7.31 -2.34 -5.42
C ILE A 108 7.76 -2.77 -4.04
N SER A 109 6.84 -2.66 -3.09
CA SER A 109 6.98 -3.06 -1.71
C SER A 109 6.26 -4.38 -1.45
N HIS A 110 6.93 -5.28 -0.72
CA HIS A 110 6.34 -6.53 -0.25
C HIS A 110 6.60 -6.70 1.24
N CYS A 111 5.51 -6.83 2.00
CA CYS A 111 5.52 -7.00 3.45
C CYS A 111 5.07 -8.42 3.80
N VAL A 112 6.00 -9.26 4.28
CA VAL A 112 5.81 -10.71 4.43
C VAL A 112 5.98 -11.15 5.88
N PHE A 113 4.86 -11.48 6.54
CA PHE A 113 4.79 -11.80 7.98
C PHE A 113 4.10 -13.16 8.25
N PRO A 114 4.65 -14.28 7.75
CA PRO A 114 3.92 -15.54 7.59
C PRO A 114 3.69 -16.33 8.88
N LYS A 115 4.26 -15.89 10.01
CA LYS A 115 4.13 -16.57 11.31
C LYS A 115 3.59 -15.68 12.42
N GLY A 116 3.24 -14.42 12.11
CA GLY A 116 2.87 -13.43 13.11
C GLY A 116 1.60 -13.82 13.87
N THR A 117 1.76 -14.24 15.12
CA THR A 117 0.67 -14.51 16.08
C THR A 117 0.52 -13.38 17.09
N ASN A 118 1.58 -12.60 17.32
CA ASN A 118 1.57 -11.38 18.12
C ASN A 118 2.67 -10.43 17.63
N PHE A 119 2.50 -9.92 16.41
CA PHE A 119 3.52 -9.15 15.71
C PHE A 119 3.01 -7.78 15.27
N THR A 120 3.81 -6.73 15.48
CA THR A 120 3.49 -5.38 15.02
C THR A 120 4.52 -4.89 14.01
N HIS A 121 4.07 -4.53 12.82
CA HIS A 121 4.86 -3.83 11.81
C HIS A 121 4.41 -2.37 11.73
N LYS A 122 5.32 -1.44 12.04
CA LYS A 122 5.09 0.00 11.91
C LYS A 122 5.99 0.55 10.81
N MET A 123 5.41 1.19 9.82
CA MET A 123 6.13 1.79 8.71
C MET A 123 5.73 3.26 8.57
N ILE A 124 6.74 4.12 8.45
CA ILE A 124 6.57 5.53 8.09
C ILE A 124 7.43 5.80 6.86
N ALA A 125 6.80 6.24 5.77
CA ALA A 125 7.44 6.62 4.53
C ALA A 125 7.22 8.10 4.25
N ASP A 126 8.30 8.88 4.29
CA ASP A 126 8.31 10.29 3.93
C ASP A 126 8.92 10.44 2.53
N THR A 127 8.15 10.97 1.57
CA THR A 127 8.51 11.02 0.16
C THR A 127 8.40 12.43 -0.43
N GLU A 128 9.50 12.91 -0.99
CA GLU A 128 9.56 14.16 -1.77
C GLU A 128 9.75 13.84 -3.26
N ILE A 129 8.79 14.26 -4.10
CA ILE A 129 8.84 14.03 -5.56
C ILE A 129 9.12 15.35 -6.28
N GLY A 130 10.23 15.39 -7.01
CA GLY A 130 10.67 16.54 -7.78
C GLY A 130 9.79 16.88 -8.99
N GLU A 131 10.00 18.08 -9.53
CA GLU A 131 9.21 18.62 -10.65
C GLU A 131 9.22 17.71 -11.88
N ASN A 132 8.08 17.59 -12.55
CA ASN A 132 7.88 16.77 -13.75
C ASN A 132 8.22 15.27 -13.59
N SER A 133 8.40 14.78 -12.36
CA SER A 133 8.72 13.38 -12.10
C SER A 133 7.47 12.51 -12.05
N LYS A 134 7.61 11.23 -12.39
CA LYS A 134 6.55 10.22 -12.37
C LYS A 134 6.95 9.09 -11.43
N VAL A 135 6.15 8.87 -10.40
CA VAL A 135 6.44 7.88 -9.37
C VAL A 135 5.23 7.00 -9.14
N SER A 136 5.42 5.69 -9.13
CA SER A 136 4.41 4.75 -8.62
C SER A 136 4.96 4.01 -7.40
N TYR A 137 4.09 3.67 -6.46
CA TYR A 137 4.40 2.88 -5.27
C TYR A 137 3.32 1.83 -5.09
N ASN A 138 3.68 0.56 -5.25
CA ASN A 138 2.77 -0.56 -5.05
C ASN A 138 3.19 -1.34 -3.81
N ASP A 139 2.34 -1.37 -2.79
CA ASP A 139 2.56 -2.11 -1.55
C ASP A 139 1.64 -3.32 -1.45
N THR A 140 2.23 -4.51 -1.40
CA THR A 140 1.49 -5.76 -1.29
C THR A 140 1.82 -6.47 0.02
N HIS A 141 0.78 -6.86 0.75
CA HIS A 141 0.89 -7.46 2.06
C HIS A 141 0.50 -8.94 2.07
N PHE A 142 1.28 -9.76 2.80
CA PHE A 142 1.02 -11.18 3.02
C PHE A 142 1.34 -11.57 4.46
N HIS A 143 0.35 -12.05 5.21
CA HIS A 143 0.43 -12.27 6.65
C HIS A 143 0.06 -13.70 7.06
N SER A 144 0.28 -14.01 8.33
CA SER A 144 -0.17 -15.25 8.97
C SER A 144 -1.71 -15.38 8.89
N PRO A 145 -2.25 -16.59 8.74
CA PRO A 145 -3.70 -16.81 8.83
C PRO A 145 -4.25 -16.61 10.25
N ASP A 146 -3.40 -16.54 11.29
CA ASP A 146 -3.82 -16.46 12.70
C ASP A 146 -4.54 -15.16 13.09
N GLY A 147 -4.42 -14.08 12.30
CA GLY A 147 -4.99 -12.77 12.67
C GLY A 147 -4.21 -12.03 13.76
N GLY A 148 -2.98 -12.46 14.08
CA GLY A 148 -2.13 -11.89 15.13
C GLY A 148 -1.21 -10.76 14.68
N VAL A 149 -1.40 -10.23 13.46
CA VAL A 149 -0.56 -9.18 12.88
C VAL A 149 -1.24 -7.83 13.07
N THR A 150 -0.46 -6.85 13.50
CA THR A 150 -0.83 -5.42 13.48
C THR A 150 0.06 -4.70 12.47
N VAL A 151 -0.55 -4.05 11.48
CA VAL A 151 0.16 -3.19 10.52
C VAL A 151 -0.26 -1.75 10.74
N GLU A 152 0.71 -0.87 10.92
CA GLU A 152 0.54 0.59 10.93
C GLU A 152 1.41 1.17 9.82
N ALA A 153 0.82 1.58 8.70
CA ALA A 153 1.54 2.12 7.55
C ALA A 153 1.15 3.60 7.33
N VAL A 154 2.12 4.49 7.38
CA VAL A 154 1.94 5.94 7.18
C VAL A 154 2.79 6.39 5.99
N TYR A 155 2.15 6.93 4.97
CA TYR A 155 2.78 7.51 3.79
C TYR A 155 2.53 9.01 3.80
N ASN A 156 3.59 9.81 3.85
CA ASN A 156 3.56 11.25 3.71
C ASN A 156 4.28 11.64 2.43
N THR A 157 3.54 12.14 1.44
CA THR A 157 4.10 12.45 0.13
C THR A 157 3.88 13.91 -0.24
N ARG A 158 4.92 14.58 -0.74
CA ARG A 158 4.82 15.88 -1.40
C ARG A 158 5.20 15.71 -2.87
N VAL A 159 4.32 16.16 -3.76
CA VAL A 159 4.53 16.12 -5.22
C VAL A 159 4.70 17.53 -5.73
N ALA A 160 5.91 17.82 -6.22
CA ALA A 160 6.23 19.11 -6.80
C ALA A 160 5.51 19.33 -8.14
N LYS A 161 5.61 20.56 -8.64
CA LYS A 161 4.96 21.01 -9.87
C LYS A 161 5.05 20.00 -11.03
N ASN A 162 3.92 19.77 -11.70
CA ASN A 162 3.75 18.82 -12.81
C ASN A 162 4.14 17.36 -12.50
N GLY A 163 4.38 17.00 -11.24
CA GLY A 163 4.68 15.62 -10.87
C GLY A 163 3.43 14.73 -10.92
N LEU A 164 3.63 13.43 -11.17
CA LEU A 164 2.60 12.40 -11.11
C LEU A 164 3.00 11.38 -10.05
N PHE A 165 2.08 11.09 -9.14
CA PHE A 165 2.27 10.08 -8.10
C PHE A 165 1.13 9.07 -8.07
N GLU A 166 1.47 7.80 -7.92
CA GLU A 166 0.52 6.73 -7.68
C GLU A 166 0.95 5.98 -6.42
N ASN A 167 0.03 5.79 -5.47
CA ASN A 167 0.25 4.96 -4.29
C ASN A 167 -0.88 3.94 -4.19
N VAL A 168 -0.51 2.67 -4.22
CA VAL A 168 -1.44 1.56 -4.16
C VAL A 168 -1.06 0.68 -2.96
N PHE A 169 -2.03 0.34 -2.12
CA PHE A 169 -1.90 -0.57 -0.99
C PHE A 169 -2.89 -1.71 -1.11
N HIS A 170 -2.39 -2.95 -1.18
CA HIS A 170 -3.18 -4.15 -1.36
C HIS A 170 -2.94 -5.16 -0.24
N LEU A 171 -4.01 -5.48 0.48
CA LEU A 171 -4.12 -6.63 1.38
C LEU A 171 -5.34 -7.44 0.97
N THR A 172 -5.21 -8.25 -0.08
CA THR A 172 -6.36 -8.88 -0.74
C THR A 172 -6.36 -10.41 -0.65
N LYS A 173 -5.28 -11.02 -0.13
CA LYS A 173 -5.06 -12.47 -0.12
C LYS A 173 -5.18 -13.07 1.28
N THR A 174 -4.52 -12.45 2.24
CA THR A 174 -4.48 -12.89 3.64
C THR A 174 -5.27 -11.92 4.51
N ARG A 175 -5.67 -12.38 5.69
CA ARG A 175 -6.18 -11.52 6.75
C ARG A 175 -5.04 -10.86 7.51
N VAL A 176 -5.34 -9.97 8.45
CA VAL A 176 -4.32 -9.27 9.25
C VAL A 176 -4.52 -9.46 10.75
N GLY A 177 -5.61 -8.97 11.30
CA GLY A 177 -5.80 -8.71 12.73
C GLY A 177 -6.13 -7.24 12.94
N LYS A 178 -5.12 -6.37 12.87
CA LYS A 178 -5.31 -4.92 12.93
C LYS A 178 -4.55 -4.21 11.82
N LEU A 179 -5.24 -3.36 11.07
CA LEU A 179 -4.65 -2.57 10.00
C LEU A 179 -4.97 -1.10 10.20
N PHE A 180 -3.94 -0.27 10.20
CA PHE A 180 -4.03 1.17 10.06
C PHE A 180 -3.20 1.58 8.85
N VAL A 181 -3.83 2.20 7.87
CA VAL A 181 -3.16 2.79 6.69
C VAL A 181 -3.51 4.26 6.62
N GLN A 182 -2.50 5.11 6.51
CA GLN A 182 -2.67 6.53 6.22
C GLN A 182 -1.86 6.90 4.99
N MET A 183 -2.52 7.34 3.93
CA MET A 183 -1.89 7.93 2.75
C MET A 183 -2.22 9.41 2.69
N LYS A 184 -1.23 10.27 2.93
CA LYS A 184 -1.36 11.72 2.81
C LYS A 184 -0.51 12.22 1.65
N VAL A 185 -1.12 12.93 0.72
CA VAL A 185 -0.42 13.59 -0.38
C VAL A 185 -0.67 15.09 -0.39
N VAL A 186 0.38 15.87 -0.65
CA VAL A 186 0.34 17.31 -0.90
C VAL A 186 0.78 17.57 -2.33
N LEU A 187 -0.07 18.23 -3.11
CA LEU A 187 0.08 18.42 -4.55
C LEU A 187 0.33 19.89 -4.87
N GLU A 188 1.48 20.18 -5.49
CA GLU A 188 1.78 21.51 -6.01
C GLU A 188 1.14 21.75 -7.39
N LYS A 189 1.46 22.91 -8.00
CA LYS A 189 0.85 23.38 -9.26
C LYS A 189 0.90 22.29 -10.35
N LYS A 190 -0.26 21.95 -10.91
CA LYS A 190 -0.41 20.91 -11.95
C LYS A 190 0.13 19.52 -11.58
N ALA A 191 0.44 19.27 -10.30
CA ALA A 191 0.77 17.94 -9.83
C ALA A 191 -0.48 17.09 -9.72
N SER A 192 -0.35 15.77 -9.87
CA SER A 192 -1.47 14.86 -9.73
C SER A 192 -1.16 13.60 -8.94
N ALA A 193 -2.15 13.08 -8.22
CA ALA A 193 -2.02 11.79 -7.53
C ALA A 193 -3.20 10.83 -7.74
N PHE A 194 -2.89 9.54 -7.67
CA PHE A 194 -3.84 8.44 -7.51
C PHE A 194 -3.49 7.65 -6.26
N LEU A 195 -4.44 7.56 -5.31
CA LEU A 195 -4.32 6.72 -4.12
C LEU A 195 -5.32 5.58 -4.25
N GLU A 196 -4.88 4.34 -4.02
CA GLU A 196 -5.77 3.17 -3.98
C GLU A 196 -5.48 2.29 -2.77
N SER A 197 -6.53 2.00 -2.00
CA SER A 197 -6.49 0.96 -0.96
C SER A 197 -7.47 -0.16 -1.32
N LYS A 198 -6.97 -1.39 -1.42
CA LYS A 198 -7.80 -2.59 -1.58
C LYS A 198 -7.57 -3.56 -0.44
N VAL A 199 -8.62 -3.83 0.33
CA VAL A 199 -8.54 -4.70 1.51
C VAL A 199 -9.63 -5.75 1.49
N PHE A 200 -9.23 -7.01 1.69
CA PHE A 200 -10.12 -8.11 2.00
C PHE A 200 -9.93 -8.49 3.46
N GLU A 201 -10.78 -7.95 4.34
CA GLU A 201 -10.75 -8.23 5.76
C GLU A 201 -11.64 -9.43 6.09
N LYS A 202 -11.17 -10.27 7.02
CA LYS A 202 -11.81 -11.55 7.37
C LYS A 202 -11.92 -11.72 8.87
N GLU A 203 -12.77 -12.63 9.31
CA GLU A 203 -12.90 -13.06 10.71
C GLU A 203 -13.13 -11.84 11.63
N ASP A 204 -12.22 -11.56 12.56
CA ASP A 204 -12.24 -10.40 13.49
C ASP A 204 -11.22 -9.31 13.15
N ASP A 205 -10.87 -9.16 11.87
CA ASP A 205 -10.02 -8.05 11.43
C ASP A 205 -10.64 -6.68 11.80
N GLU A 206 -9.77 -5.76 12.22
CA GLU A 206 -10.08 -4.35 12.43
C GLU A 206 -9.24 -3.50 11.47
N VAL A 207 -9.90 -2.76 10.58
CA VAL A 207 -9.27 -1.95 9.53
C VAL A 207 -9.62 -0.47 9.71
N GLU A 208 -8.62 0.38 9.71
CA GLU A 208 -8.77 1.83 9.56
C GLU A 208 -7.92 2.32 8.39
N ILE A 209 -8.56 2.98 7.43
CA ILE A 209 -7.92 3.55 6.24
C ILE A 209 -8.17 5.04 6.22
N ILE A 210 -7.11 5.83 6.07
CA ILE A 210 -7.15 7.27 5.93
C ILE A 210 -6.47 7.65 4.61
N GLU A 211 -7.19 8.25 3.69
CA GLU A 211 -6.65 8.77 2.43
C GLU A 211 -6.89 10.27 2.36
N GLU A 212 -5.84 11.07 2.18
CA GLU A 212 -5.91 12.53 2.23
C GLU A 212 -5.24 13.18 1.02
N LEU A 213 -6.05 13.87 0.22
CA LEU A 213 -5.62 14.70 -0.91
C LEU A 213 -5.56 16.18 -0.51
N ASN A 214 -4.37 16.76 -0.44
CA ASN A 214 -4.18 18.22 -0.29
C ASN A 214 -3.83 18.83 -1.65
N LEU A 215 -4.82 19.47 -2.30
CA LEU A 215 -4.70 20.07 -3.63
C LEU A 215 -4.29 21.55 -3.50
N ASP A 216 -3.03 21.77 -3.13
CA ASP A 216 -2.48 23.08 -2.76
C ASP A 216 -2.01 23.93 -3.96
N GLY A 217 -1.90 23.31 -5.14
CA GLY A 217 -1.43 23.96 -6.35
C GLY A 217 -2.52 24.26 -7.37
N GLU A 218 -2.39 25.37 -8.08
CA GLU A 218 -3.26 25.68 -9.22
C GLU A 218 -3.30 24.51 -10.20
N SER A 219 -4.51 24.09 -10.59
CA SER A 219 -4.75 22.95 -11.50
C SER A 219 -4.16 21.61 -11.02
N SER A 220 -3.90 21.41 -9.72
CA SER A 220 -3.55 20.08 -9.20
C SER A 220 -4.76 19.14 -9.23
N SER A 221 -4.55 17.85 -9.42
CA SER A 221 -5.66 16.88 -9.45
C SER A 221 -5.40 15.61 -8.65
N GLY A 222 -6.42 15.02 -8.04
CA GLY A 222 -6.26 13.83 -7.22
C GLY A 222 -7.45 12.90 -7.28
N ILE A 223 -7.18 11.60 -7.22
CA ILE A 223 -8.20 10.56 -7.02
C ILE A 223 -7.78 9.73 -5.82
N ALA A 224 -8.72 9.51 -4.89
CA ALA A 224 -8.57 8.56 -3.80
C ALA A 224 -9.63 7.48 -3.95
N LYS A 225 -9.21 6.22 -4.06
CA LYS A 225 -10.07 5.09 -4.35
C LYS A 225 -9.91 4.03 -3.26
N THR A 226 -10.97 3.78 -2.51
CA THR A 226 -10.98 2.72 -1.50
C THR A 226 -11.93 1.60 -1.94
N VAL A 227 -11.46 0.36 -1.84
CA VAL A 227 -12.29 -0.83 -2.04
C VAL A 227 -12.08 -1.80 -0.87
N VAL A 228 -13.10 -2.01 -0.05
CA VAL A 228 -13.06 -2.93 1.08
C VAL A 228 -14.08 -4.04 0.90
N PHE A 229 -13.66 -5.28 1.06
CA PHE A 229 -14.56 -6.42 1.19
C PHE A 229 -14.45 -6.96 2.62
N ALA A 230 -15.54 -6.86 3.37
CA ALA A 230 -15.61 -7.18 4.78
C ALA A 230 -16.46 -8.43 5.03
N THR A 231 -15.86 -9.44 5.65
CA THR A 231 -16.56 -10.69 5.98
C THR A 231 -16.67 -10.99 7.47
N ASP A 232 -17.48 -12.00 7.79
CA ASP A 232 -17.54 -12.62 9.11
C ASP A 232 -17.99 -11.63 10.19
N ARG A 233 -17.08 -11.19 11.08
CA ARG A 233 -17.32 -10.25 12.18
C ARG A 233 -16.32 -9.08 12.16
N SER A 234 -15.77 -8.79 10.98
CA SER A 234 -14.75 -7.75 10.76
C SER A 234 -15.33 -6.34 10.85
N ARG A 235 -14.44 -5.37 11.05
CA ARG A 235 -14.79 -3.97 11.23
C ARG A 235 -13.88 -3.06 10.44
N ALA A 236 -14.45 -2.26 9.56
CA ALA A 236 -13.70 -1.23 8.83
C ALA A 236 -14.21 0.19 9.10
N LYS A 237 -13.26 1.11 9.20
CA LYS A 237 -13.48 2.56 9.23
C LYS A 237 -12.63 3.22 8.17
N ILE A 238 -13.30 3.79 7.17
CA ILE A 238 -12.66 4.47 6.04
C ILE A 238 -12.86 5.98 6.22
N ILE A 239 -11.79 6.75 6.11
CA ILE A 239 -11.82 8.22 6.19
C ILE A 239 -11.13 8.76 4.95
N ASN A 240 -11.88 9.41 4.06
CA ASN A 240 -11.32 10.03 2.88
C ASN A 240 -11.45 11.55 2.98
N ARG A 241 -10.33 12.24 2.81
CA ARG A 241 -10.22 13.69 2.90
C ARG A 241 -9.78 14.27 1.58
N ALA A 242 -10.44 15.34 1.15
CA ALA A 242 -9.98 16.14 0.02
C ALA A 242 -10.08 17.63 0.34
N PHE A 243 -8.97 18.34 0.14
CA PHE A 243 -8.85 19.77 0.35
C PHE A 243 -8.56 20.47 -0.98
N GLY A 244 -9.58 21.12 -1.55
CA GLY A 244 -9.48 21.94 -2.77
C GLY A 244 -9.00 23.35 -2.41
N ASN A 245 -7.69 23.53 -2.27
CA ASN A 245 -7.10 24.75 -1.70
C ASN A 245 -6.67 25.79 -2.76
N ALA A 246 -6.73 25.44 -4.05
CA ALA A 246 -6.18 26.26 -5.13
C ALA A 246 -7.09 26.30 -6.38
N PRO A 247 -6.97 27.33 -7.23
CA PRO A 247 -7.87 27.50 -8.36
C PRO A 247 -7.70 26.38 -9.39
N PHE A 248 -8.83 25.92 -9.92
CA PHE A 248 -8.93 24.82 -10.89
C PHE A 248 -8.42 23.47 -10.35
N ALA A 249 -8.20 23.35 -9.04
CA ALA A 249 -7.89 22.06 -8.42
C ALA A 249 -9.08 21.10 -8.55
N LYS A 250 -8.81 19.82 -8.82
CA LYS A 250 -9.85 18.79 -9.01
C LYS A 250 -9.60 17.55 -8.16
N GLY A 251 -10.54 17.20 -7.30
CA GLY A 251 -10.47 16.00 -6.48
C GLY A 251 -11.65 15.07 -6.71
N HIS A 252 -11.41 13.77 -6.68
CA HIS A 252 -12.46 12.75 -6.70
C HIS A 252 -12.17 11.69 -5.63
N ILE A 253 -13.20 11.33 -4.87
CA ILE A 253 -13.17 10.22 -3.93
C ILE A 253 -14.13 9.14 -4.43
N GLU A 254 -13.66 7.90 -4.56
CA GLU A 254 -14.45 6.73 -4.94
C GLU A 254 -14.34 5.66 -3.84
N CYS A 255 -15.45 5.35 -3.18
CA CYS A 255 -15.52 4.36 -2.11
C CYS A 255 -16.45 3.20 -2.49
N LYS A 256 -15.97 1.98 -2.34
CA LYS A 256 -16.74 0.77 -2.60
C LYS A 256 -16.50 -0.27 -1.53
N GLU A 257 -17.46 -0.38 -0.63
CA GLU A 257 -17.44 -1.33 0.47
C GLU A 257 -18.50 -2.41 0.26
N VAL A 258 -18.09 -3.67 0.45
CA VAL A 258 -18.99 -4.82 0.39
C VAL A 258 -18.96 -5.58 1.70
N VAL A 259 -20.14 -5.89 2.25
CA VAL A 259 -20.29 -6.63 3.51
C VAL A 259 -20.91 -8.02 3.30
N LYS A 260 -20.39 -9.03 4.00
CA LYS A 260 -20.93 -10.40 4.05
C LYS A 260 -20.60 -11.10 5.37
N GLY A 261 -21.54 -11.21 6.28
CA GLY A 261 -21.35 -11.98 7.52
C GLY A 261 -22.24 -11.49 8.65
N ASP A 262 -22.23 -12.24 9.75
CA ASP A 262 -22.98 -11.88 10.95
C ASP A 262 -22.14 -10.95 11.84
N ASN A 263 -22.61 -9.71 12.01
CA ASN A 263 -21.95 -8.64 12.78
C ASN A 263 -20.75 -7.95 12.09
N VAL A 264 -20.71 -7.93 10.76
CA VAL A 264 -19.82 -7.02 10.02
C VAL A 264 -20.23 -5.56 10.27
N ASN A 265 -19.26 -4.67 10.52
CA ASN A 265 -19.51 -3.25 10.68
C ASN A 265 -18.53 -2.41 9.86
N VAL A 266 -19.00 -1.81 8.78
CA VAL A 266 -18.20 -0.95 7.91
C VAL A 266 -18.78 0.46 7.90
N GLY A 267 -17.94 1.45 8.18
CA GLY A 267 -18.29 2.87 8.11
C GLY A 267 -17.34 3.66 7.23
N THR A 268 -17.87 4.57 6.43
CA THR A 268 -17.09 5.55 5.65
C THR A 268 -17.40 6.96 6.10
N ILE A 269 -16.37 7.80 6.18
CA ILE A 269 -16.44 9.20 6.62
C ILE A 269 -15.75 10.06 5.56
N PRO A 270 -16.51 10.63 4.60
CA PRO A 270 -15.98 11.56 3.62
C PRO A 270 -15.89 12.98 4.19
N GLU A 271 -14.76 13.62 4.01
CA GLU A 271 -14.49 15.00 4.45
C GLU A 271 -13.95 15.82 3.27
N LEU A 272 -14.82 16.64 2.66
CA LEU A 272 -14.46 17.47 1.51
C LEU A 272 -14.48 18.95 1.91
N TYR A 273 -13.38 19.66 1.68
CA TYR A 273 -13.23 21.07 2.01
C TYR A 273 -12.78 21.85 0.78
N VAL A 274 -13.64 22.73 0.28
CA VAL A 274 -13.32 23.66 -0.81
C VAL A 274 -12.98 25.02 -0.20
N LYS A 275 -11.75 25.51 -0.43
CA LYS A 275 -11.30 26.84 0.04
C LYS A 275 -11.11 27.85 -1.08
N ASP A 276 -11.03 27.39 -2.34
CA ASP A 276 -10.98 28.23 -3.53
C ASP A 276 -12.26 28.06 -4.36
N GLU A 277 -12.86 29.16 -4.81
CA GLU A 277 -14.13 29.16 -5.55
C GLU A 277 -14.06 28.43 -6.91
N LYS A 278 -12.86 28.23 -7.46
CA LYS A 278 -12.62 27.56 -8.75
C LYS A 278 -12.21 26.11 -8.60
N ALA A 279 -12.12 25.60 -7.36
CA ALA A 279 -11.82 24.19 -7.12
C ALA A 279 -13.09 23.34 -7.20
N GLU A 280 -12.93 22.09 -7.61
CA GLU A 280 -14.01 21.12 -7.79
C GLU A 280 -13.64 19.84 -7.03
N LEU A 281 -14.51 19.40 -6.11
CA LEU A 281 -14.36 18.12 -5.42
C LEU A 281 -15.62 17.30 -5.62
N THR A 282 -15.46 16.01 -5.87
CA THR A 282 -16.55 15.05 -6.07
C THR A 282 -16.36 13.83 -5.17
N HIS A 283 -17.46 13.18 -4.83
CA HIS A 283 -17.45 11.99 -3.99
C HIS A 283 -18.55 11.02 -4.42
N GLU A 284 -18.16 9.77 -4.64
CA GLU A 284 -19.04 8.64 -4.91
C GLU A 284 -18.75 7.53 -3.90
N ALA A 285 -19.76 7.08 -3.17
CA ALA A 285 -19.65 5.98 -2.21
C ALA A 285 -20.75 4.95 -2.38
N SER A 286 -20.41 3.68 -2.18
CA SER A 286 -21.36 2.59 -2.11
C SER A 286 -20.95 1.59 -1.03
N ILE A 287 -21.82 1.42 -0.03
CA ILE A 287 -21.70 0.38 0.98
C ILE A 287 -22.88 -0.57 0.77
N GLY A 288 -22.60 -1.85 0.52
CA GLY A 288 -23.67 -2.79 0.20
C GLY A 288 -23.33 -4.25 0.46
N ARG A 289 -24.35 -5.10 0.39
CA ARG A 289 -24.19 -6.55 0.45
C ARG A 289 -23.61 -7.10 -0.86
N VAL A 290 -23.02 -8.29 -0.78
CA VAL A 290 -22.66 -9.09 -1.96
C VAL A 290 -23.89 -9.29 -2.85
N ASN A 291 -23.69 -9.23 -4.17
CA ASN A 291 -24.75 -9.48 -5.15
C ASN A 291 -25.18 -10.97 -5.09
N VAL A 292 -26.32 -11.22 -4.45
CA VAL A 292 -26.87 -12.57 -4.24
C VAL A 292 -27.06 -13.32 -5.56
N LYS A 293 -27.54 -12.67 -6.63
CA LYS A 293 -27.72 -13.32 -7.93
C LYS A 293 -26.40 -13.78 -8.53
N GLN A 294 -25.34 -12.99 -8.35
CA GLN A 294 -24.00 -13.35 -8.81
C GLN A 294 -23.48 -14.56 -8.03
N LEU A 295 -23.68 -14.57 -6.71
CA LEU A 295 -23.32 -15.68 -5.82
C LEU A 295 -24.07 -16.97 -6.20
N GLU A 296 -25.40 -16.92 -6.31
CA GLU A 296 -26.26 -18.04 -6.71
C GLU A 296 -25.88 -18.57 -8.11
N THR A 297 -25.54 -17.68 -9.05
CA THR A 297 -25.10 -18.09 -10.40
C THR A 297 -23.80 -18.89 -10.34
N LEU A 298 -22.82 -18.45 -9.55
CA LEU A 298 -21.56 -19.16 -9.38
C LEU A 298 -21.76 -20.51 -8.68
N MET A 299 -22.61 -20.55 -7.64
CA MET A 299 -22.96 -21.79 -6.95
C MET A 299 -23.69 -22.78 -7.87
N SER A 300 -24.57 -22.29 -8.74
CA SER A 300 -25.26 -23.13 -9.75
C SER A 300 -24.29 -23.80 -10.74
N LYS A 301 -23.09 -23.24 -10.90
CA LYS A 301 -22.00 -23.79 -11.72
C LYS A 301 -21.11 -24.78 -10.96
N GLY A 302 -21.47 -25.15 -9.73
CA GLY A 302 -20.79 -26.16 -8.93
C GLY A 302 -19.76 -25.61 -7.93
N LEU A 303 -19.67 -24.29 -7.74
CA LEU A 303 -18.82 -23.70 -6.71
C LEU A 303 -19.53 -23.75 -5.34
N THR A 304 -18.75 -23.96 -4.28
CA THR A 304 -19.22 -23.69 -2.91
C THR A 304 -19.45 -22.19 -2.72
N GLU A 305 -20.18 -21.81 -1.66
CA GLU A 305 -20.43 -20.39 -1.35
C GLU A 305 -19.12 -19.62 -1.13
N ASP A 306 -18.14 -20.23 -0.47
CA ASP A 306 -16.83 -19.62 -0.19
C ASP A 306 -16.01 -19.45 -1.47
N GLU A 307 -15.97 -20.46 -2.34
CA GLU A 307 -15.30 -20.36 -3.65
C GLU A 307 -15.95 -19.30 -4.55
N ALA A 308 -17.28 -19.23 -4.53
CA ALA A 308 -18.02 -18.22 -5.27
C ALA A 308 -17.74 -16.80 -4.72
N THR A 309 -17.72 -16.66 -3.39
CA THR A 309 -17.39 -15.39 -2.70
C THR A 309 -15.98 -14.95 -3.06
N GLU A 310 -14.99 -15.83 -2.93
CA GLU A 310 -13.60 -15.58 -3.29
C GLU A 310 -13.46 -15.14 -4.77
N LEU A 311 -14.23 -15.73 -5.69
CA LEU A 311 -14.22 -15.33 -7.09
C LEU A 311 -14.83 -13.93 -7.32
N ILE A 312 -15.92 -13.59 -6.61
CA ILE A 312 -16.50 -12.25 -6.64
C ILE A 312 -15.50 -11.22 -6.09
N VAL A 313 -14.88 -11.51 -4.94
CA VAL A 313 -13.87 -10.67 -4.30
C VAL A 313 -12.71 -10.43 -5.26
N ARG A 314 -12.16 -11.49 -5.87
CA ARG A 314 -11.08 -11.37 -6.87
C ARG A 314 -11.47 -10.52 -8.07
N GLY A 315 -12.72 -10.59 -8.52
CA GLY A 315 -13.22 -9.73 -9.60
C GLY A 315 -13.34 -8.26 -9.18
N MET A 316 -13.69 -8.00 -7.92
CA MET A 316 -13.83 -6.66 -7.35
C MET A 316 -12.49 -6.01 -7.01
N LEU A 317 -11.52 -6.80 -6.55
CA LEU A 317 -10.20 -6.34 -6.11
C LEU A 317 -9.11 -6.44 -7.19
N LYS A 318 -9.49 -6.77 -8.44
CA LYS A 318 -8.57 -6.79 -9.58
C LYS A 318 -8.13 -5.39 -9.99
#